data_AF-A0AAW3WHD4-F1
#
_entry.id   AF-A0AAW3WHD4-F1
#
_cell.length_a   1.000
_cell.length_b   1.000
_cell.length_c   1.000
_cell.angle_alpha   90.00
_cell.angle_beta   90.00
_cell.angle_gamma   90.00
#
_symmetry.space_group_name_H-M   'P 1'
#
loop_
_entity.id
_entity.type
_entity.pdbx_description
1 polymer ?
#
loop_
_entity_poly.entity_id
_entity_poly.type
_entity_poly.pdbx_seq_one_letter_code
_entity_poly.pdbx_strand_id
1 'polypeptide(L)' 'MEVNQLMDLIVNNGFPVAVSAYLLIRLEKQIVSLASSINKLNTIISAKLGVAIDTESSTDDSHKVA' A
#
# COMPACT_ATOMS: atom_id res chain seq x y z
N MET A 1 34.00 -10.02 18.61
CA MET A 1 33.71 -9.74 17.18
C MET A 1 34.41 -8.43 16.85
N GLU A 2 35.42 -8.47 15.98
CA GLU A 2 36.17 -7.27 15.61
C GLU A 2 35.24 -6.30 14.88
N VAL A 3 35.32 -5.01 15.21
CA VAL A 3 34.43 -3.96 14.68
C VAL A 3 34.42 -3.93 13.14
N ASN A 4 35.51 -4.37 12.51
CA ASN A 4 35.64 -4.52 11.06
C ASN A 4 34.65 -5.53 10.44
N GLN A 5 34.41 -6.67 11.10
CA GLN A 5 33.47 -7.68 10.59
C GLN A 5 32.02 -7.19 10.67
N LEU A 6 31.71 -6.41 11.71
CA LEU A 6 30.40 -5.77 11.84
C LEU A 6 30.20 -4.70 10.76
N MET A 7 31.23 -3.89 10.47
CA MET A 7 31.19 -2.92 9.38
C MET A 7 31.01 -3.58 8.01
N ASP A 8 31.75 -4.64 7.72
CA ASP A 8 31.64 -5.36 6.44
C ASP A 8 30.23 -5.94 6.24
N LEU A 9 29.63 -6.49 7.29
CA LEU A 9 28.26 -7.01 7.24
C LEU A 9 27.21 -5.91 7.03
N ILE A 10 27.38 -4.75 7.65
CA ILE A 10 26.48 -3.59 7.47
C ILE A 10 26.60 -3.02 6.06
N VAL A 11 27.82 -2.87 5.55
CA VAL A 11 28.06 -2.31 4.21
C VAL A 11 27.54 -3.27 3.13
N ASN A 12 27.79 -4.57 3.26
CA ASN A 12 27.34 -5.57 2.30
C ASN A 12 25.82 -5.75 2.28
N ASN A 13 25.14 -5.61 3.44
CA ASN A 13 23.68 -5.65 3.51
C ASN A 13 23.01 -4.29 3.28
N GLY A 14 23.74 -3.18 3.41
CA GLY A 14 23.20 -1.83 3.26
C GLY A 14 22.66 -1.57 1.86
N PHE A 15 23.34 -2.08 0.82
CA PHE A 15 22.89 -1.90 -0.56
C PHE A 15 21.58 -2.66 -0.87
N PRO A 16 21.47 -3.99 -0.61
CA PRO A 16 20.19 -4.70 -0.74
C PRO A 16 19.07 -4.06 0.05
N VAL A 17 19.33 -3.61 1.28
CA VAL A 17 18.33 -2.97 2.14
C VAL A 17 17.83 -1.65 1.54
N ALA A 18 18.74 -0.80 1.04
CA ALA A 18 18.37 0.45 0.38
C ALA A 18 17.55 0.21 -0.89
N VAL A 19 17.93 -0.79 -1.69
CA VAL A 19 17.18 -1.20 -2.88
C VAL A 19 15.78 -1.71 -2.51
N SER A 20 15.68 -2.58 -1.51
CA SER A 20 14.39 -3.08 -1.02
C SER A 20 13.49 -1.95 -0.51
N ALA A 21 14.04 -1.00 0.26
CA ALA A 21 13.29 0.16 0.74
C ALA A 21 12.75 1.01 -0.43
N TYR A 22 13.60 1.30 -1.42
CA TYR A 22 13.17 2.02 -2.63
C TYR A 22 12.07 1.28 -3.39
N LEU A 23 12.20 -0.04 -3.55
CA LEU A 23 11.20 -0.86 -4.24
C LEU A 23 9.87 -0.89 -3.48
N LEU A 24 9.88 -1.00 -2.15
CA LEU A 24 8.67 -0.96 -1.34
C LEU A 24 7.91 0.36 -1.51
N ILE A 25 8.62 1.49 -1.41
CA ILE A 25 8.04 2.83 -1.63
C ILE A 25 7.47 2.95 -3.05
N ARG A 26 8.17 2.41 -4.05
CA ARG A 26 7.72 2.44 -5.44
C ARG A 26 6.50 1.55 -5.67
N LEU A 27 6.41 0.41 -5.00
CA LEU A 27 5.27 -0.50 -5.10
C LEU A 27 4.03 0.10 -4.44
N GLU A 28 4.18 0.72 -3.27
CA GLU A 28 3.09 1.44 -2.59
C GLU A 28 2.42 2.45 -3.52
N LYS A 29 3.21 3.30 -4.18
CA LYS A 29 2.70 4.29 -5.15
C LYS A 29 1.91 3.65 -6.29
N GLN A 30 2.37 2.52 -6.80
CA GLN A 30 1.68 1.80 -7.88
C GLN A 30 0.36 1.18 -7.41
N ILE A 31 0.32 0.60 -6.20
CA ILE A 31 -0.90 0.02 -5.62
C ILE A 31 -1.95 1.11 -5.39
N VAL A 32 -1.56 2.26 -4.83
CA VAL A 32 -2.47 3.41 -4.62
C VAL A 32 -3.04 3.91 -5.97
N SER A 33 -2.19 4.04 -6.99
CA SER A 33 -2.63 4.44 -8.33
C SER A 33 -3.60 3.42 -8.95
N LEU A 34 -3.34 2.13 -8.75
CA LEU A 34 -4.21 1.05 -9.24
C LEU A 34 -5.57 1.07 -8.54
N ALA A 35 -5.59 1.20 -7.20
CA ALA A 35 -6.82 1.32 -6.43
C ALA A 35 -7.66 2.53 -6.88
N SER A 36 -7.03 3.69 -7.11
CA SER A 36 -7.72 4.86 -7.64
C SER A 36 -8.31 4.60 -9.03
N SER A 37 -7.59 3.87 -9.89
CA SER A 37 -8.05 3.53 -11.25
C SER A 37 -9.24 2.58 -11.22
N ILE A 38 -9.23 1.59 -10.31
CA ILE A 38 -10.35 0.66 -10.10
C ILE A 38 -11.58 1.41 -9.58
N ASN A 39 -11.42 2.30 -8.59
CA ASN A 39 -12.54 3.09 -8.06
C ASN A 39 -13.16 3.98 -9.14
N LYS A 40 -12.33 4.68 -9.93
CA LYS A 40 -12.81 5.48 -11.08
C LYS A 40 -13.58 4.63 -12.08
N LEU A 41 -13.07 3.44 -12.41
CA LEU A 41 -13.75 2.53 -13.32
C LEU A 41 -15.09 2.07 -12.74
N ASN A 42 -15.15 1.71 -11.46
CA ASN A 42 -16.36 1.31 -10.78
C ASN A 42 -17.41 2.44 -10.78
N THR A 43 -16.99 3.68 -10.51
CA THR A 43 -17.87 4.86 -10.60
C THR A 43 -18.40 5.07 -12.02
N ILE A 44 -17.55 4.94 -13.05
CA ILE A 44 -17.98 5.08 -14.45
C ILE A 44 -18.98 3.99 -14.82
N ILE A 45 -18.74 2.73 -14.43
CA ILE A 45 -19.64 1.61 -14.68
C ILE A 45 -20.98 1.84 -13.97
N SER A 46 -20.96 2.23 -12.69
CA SER A 46 -22.15 2.54 -11.91
C SER A 46 -22.98 3.67 -12.55
N ALA A 47 -22.31 4.75 -12.96
CA ALA A 47 -22.94 5.89 -13.63
C ALA A 47 -23.52 5.52 -15.01
N LYS A 48 -22.84 4.66 -15.78
CA LYS A 48 -23.33 4.20 -17.09
C LYS A 48 -24.45 3.18 -17.00
N LEU A 49 -24.47 2.35 -15.96
CA LEU A 49 -25.44 1.27 -15.81
C LEU A 49 -26.67 1.68 -15.00
N GLY A 50 -26.63 2.84 -14.32
CA GLY A 50 -27.72 3.33 -13.46
C GLY A 50 -27.89 2.51 -12.17
N VAL A 51 -26.92 1.64 -11.88
CA VAL A 51 -26.84 0.84 -10.65
C VAL A 51 -25.77 1.48 -9.78
N ALA A 52 -26.16 2.02 -8.62
CA ALA A 52 -25.19 2.40 -7.60
C ALA A 52 -24.54 1.12 -7.09
N ILE A 53 -23.26 0.89 -7.40
CA ILE A 53 -22.49 -0.15 -6.73
C ILE A 53 -22.07 0.44 -5.39
N ASP A 54 -22.89 0.19 -4.37
CA ASP A 54 -22.57 0.49 -2.97
C ASP A 54 -21.27 -0.24 -2.64
N THR A 55 -20.16 0.48 -2.69
CA THR A 55 -18.89 -0.02 -2.15
C THR A 55 -19.02 0.17 -0.66
N GLU A 56 -19.54 -0.85 0.02
CA GLU A 56 -19.74 -0.90 1.46
C GLU A 56 -18.42 -0.55 2.17
N SER A 57 -18.25 0.72 2.53
CA SER A 57 -17.30 1.11 3.56
C SER A 57 -17.94 0.72 4.88
N SER A 58 -17.63 -0.47 5.37
CA SER A 58 -17.96 -0.90 6.72
C SER A 58 -17.35 0.08 7.72
N THR A 59 -18.14 1.07 8.11
CA THR A 59 -17.90 1.91 9.28
C THR A 59 -18.30 1.07 10.48
N ASP A 60 -17.31 0.42 11.09
CA ASP A 60 -17.46 -0.28 12.36
C ASP A 60 -17.66 0.76 13.47
N ASP A 61 -18.92 1.12 13.73
CA ASP A 61 -19.36 2.01 14.80
C ASP A 61 -19.88 1.22 16.02
N SER A 62 -19.20 0.12 16.35
CA SER A 62 -19.58 -0.78 17.45
C SER A 62 -18.95 -0.38 18.79
N HIS A 63 -19.16 0.86 19.26
CA HIS A 63 -19.00 1.20 20.68
C HIS A 63 -19.93 2.33 21.11
N LYS A 64 -21.21 2.01 21.27
CA LYS A 64 -22.13 2.77 22.13
C LYS A 64 -22.59 1.86 23.25
N VAL A 65 -21.83 1.82 24.33
CA VAL A 65 -22.27 1.26 25.62
C VAL A 65 -23.23 2.28 26.26
N ALA A 66 -24.41 1.78 26.62
CA ALA A 66 -25.47 2.49 27.33
C ALA A 66 -25.12 2.72 28.80
#